data_AF-A0A2S5L9P0-F1
#
_entry.id   AF-A0A2S5L9P0-F1
#
_cell.length_a   1.000
_cell.length_b   1.000
_cell.length_c   1.000
_cell.angle_alpha   90.00
_cell.angle_beta   90.00
_cell.angle_gamma   90.00
#
_symmetry.space_group_name_H-M   'P 1'
#
loop_
_entity.id
_entity.type
_entity.pdbx_description
1 polymer ?
#
loop_
_entity_poly.entity_id
_entity_poly.type
_entity_poly.pdbx_seq_one_letter_code
_entity_poly.pdbx_strand_id
1 'polypeptide(L)'
;MNKPLKSSLINSLTPPSTGFMSTDAFKQWFGNSKVVDPNGKPLVIYHGGHFKADEFEGFDPELTDPENDLGAGFYFTTSKKDAEGYDYNREYDEPQVLSVFVSLQNPYVLGESPKIEGFESEEGMESFRAAIQQQGYDGIIDKTVNTRFADEEYHPGEGVWHIVAFYPEQIKSATSQDGNFFKPDDKKLGINMR
;
A
#
# COMPACT_ATOMS: atom_id res chain seq x y z
N MET A 1 23.50 -4.42 -30.59
CA MET A 1 24.27 -4.53 -29.32
C MET A 1 23.54 -3.70 -28.28
N ASN A 2 22.60 -4.30 -27.56
CA ASN A 2 21.87 -3.61 -26.51
C ASN A 2 22.68 -3.74 -25.22
N LYS A 3 23.16 -2.61 -24.69
CA LYS A 3 23.71 -2.58 -23.34
C LYS A 3 22.54 -2.81 -22.37
N PRO A 4 22.64 -3.77 -21.42
CA PRO A 4 21.63 -3.88 -20.39
C PRO A 4 21.71 -2.65 -19.48
N LEU A 5 20.54 -2.06 -19.18
CA LEU A 5 20.39 -1.08 -18.12
C LEU A 5 20.70 -1.77 -16.78
N LYS A 6 21.35 -1.02 -15.89
CA LYS A 6 22.07 -1.51 -14.70
C LYS A 6 21.12 -2.16 -13.69
N SER A 7 21.50 -3.34 -13.22
CA SER A 7 20.86 -4.14 -12.15
C SER A 7 21.05 -3.54 -10.73
N SER A 8 20.83 -2.24 -10.54
CA SER A 8 21.10 -1.58 -9.24
C SER A 8 19.87 -1.31 -8.37
N LEU A 9 18.69 -1.85 -8.72
CA LEU A 9 17.45 -1.59 -7.97
C LEU A 9 17.09 -2.66 -6.94
N ILE A 10 17.80 -3.79 -6.92
CA ILE A 10 17.32 -5.02 -6.29
C ILE A 10 18.09 -5.49 -5.06
N ASN A 11 18.98 -4.69 -4.44
CA ASN A 11 19.58 -5.10 -3.15
C ASN A 11 20.18 -4.00 -2.26
N SER A 12 19.83 -2.72 -2.45
CA SER A 12 20.29 -1.71 -1.49
C SER A 12 19.32 -1.59 -0.33
N LEU A 13 19.73 -2.14 0.81
CA LEU A 13 19.31 -1.83 2.19
C LEU A 13 19.51 -0.34 2.55
N THR A 14 19.42 0.57 1.58
CA THR A 14 19.44 1.99 1.85
C THR A 14 18.14 2.32 2.55
N PRO A 15 18.17 2.79 3.82
CA PRO A 15 16.99 3.44 4.38
C PRO A 15 16.51 4.52 3.40
N PRO A 16 15.19 4.79 3.36
CA PRO A 16 14.65 5.82 2.47
C PRO A 16 15.52 7.06 2.56
N SER A 17 15.98 7.57 1.40
CA SER A 17 16.90 8.70 1.44
C SER A 17 16.20 9.86 2.15
N THR A 18 16.76 10.28 3.29
CA THR A 18 16.21 11.38 4.09
C THR A 18 16.13 12.68 3.29
N GLY A 19 16.95 12.79 2.24
CA GLY A 19 16.94 13.91 1.29
C GLY A 19 15.62 14.05 0.54
N PHE A 20 15.06 12.96 0.00
CA PHE A 20 13.81 13.03 -0.77
C PHE A 20 12.61 13.44 0.10
N MET A 21 12.47 12.84 1.29
CA MET A 21 11.38 13.19 2.23
C MET A 21 11.43 14.66 2.69
N SER A 22 12.58 15.31 2.55
CA SER A 22 12.78 16.72 2.90
C SER A 22 12.41 17.68 1.77
N THR A 23 12.16 17.20 0.56
CA THR A 23 11.80 18.04 -0.60
C THR A 23 10.40 18.63 -0.46
N ASP A 24 10.18 19.81 -1.03
CA ASP A 24 8.86 20.46 -1.05
C ASP A 24 7.83 19.62 -1.81
N ALA A 25 8.26 18.94 -2.87
CA ALA A 25 7.39 18.04 -3.65
C ALA A 25 6.86 16.88 -2.81
N PHE A 26 7.73 16.22 -2.03
CA PHE A 26 7.29 15.15 -1.14
C PHE A 26 6.39 15.68 -0.02
N LYS A 27 6.78 16.78 0.62
CA LYS A 27 5.97 17.39 1.70
C LYS A 27 4.59 17.82 1.21
N GLN A 28 4.50 18.39 0.01
CA GLN A 28 3.23 18.80 -0.59
C GLN A 28 2.35 17.60 -0.92
N TRP A 29 2.94 16.53 -1.46
CA TRP A 29 2.21 15.29 -1.76
C TRP A 29 1.75 14.56 -0.48
N PHE A 30 2.67 14.37 0.47
CA PHE A 30 2.38 13.65 1.72
C PHE A 30 1.43 14.44 2.62
N GLY A 31 1.50 15.78 2.57
CA GLY A 31 0.52 16.68 3.16
C GLY A 31 0.23 16.39 4.63
N ASN A 32 -1.05 16.21 4.95
CA ASN A 32 -1.54 15.91 6.29
C ASN A 32 -1.81 14.41 6.50
N SER A 33 -1.09 13.55 5.78
CA SER A 33 -1.35 12.12 5.79
C SER A 33 -1.34 11.55 7.21
N LYS A 34 -2.20 10.55 7.45
CA LYS A 34 -2.29 9.83 8.73
C LYS A 34 -1.41 8.58 8.80
N VAL A 35 -0.68 8.25 7.73
CA VAL A 35 0.24 7.09 7.69
C VAL A 35 1.61 7.51 8.25
N VAL A 36 1.62 7.81 9.55
CA VAL A 36 2.78 8.38 10.27
C VAL A 36 3.12 7.62 11.54
N ASP A 37 4.38 7.73 11.96
CA ASP A 37 4.85 7.23 13.25
C ASP A 37 4.28 8.07 14.42
N PRO A 38 4.47 7.66 15.69
CA PRO A 38 4.01 8.43 16.84
C PRO A 38 4.58 9.86 16.95
N ASN A 39 5.65 10.18 16.23
CA ASN A 39 6.26 11.51 16.17
C ASN A 39 5.76 12.32 14.96
N GLY A 40 4.83 11.78 14.16
CA GLY A 40 4.30 12.42 12.95
C GLY A 40 5.21 12.29 11.71
N LYS A 41 6.22 11.42 11.72
CA LYS A 41 7.08 11.18 10.55
C LYS A 41 6.43 10.19 9.60
N PRO A 42 6.59 10.36 8.26
CA PRO A 42 6.11 9.38 7.29
C PRO A 42 6.61 7.96 7.59
N LEU A 43 5.70 6.98 7.59
CA LEU A 43 6.08 5.56 7.71
C LEU A 43 6.46 4.98 6.35
N VAL A 44 7.54 4.20 6.33
CA VAL A 44 7.76 3.22 5.27
C VAL A 44 6.90 2.01 5.60
N ILE A 45 6.05 1.61 4.66
CA ILE A 45 5.20 0.44 4.76
C ILE A 45 5.46 -0.50 3.59
N TYR A 46 4.92 -1.71 3.66
CA TYR A 46 5.32 -2.81 2.79
C TYR A 46 4.13 -3.37 2.02
N HIS A 47 4.35 -3.68 0.74
CA HIS A 47 3.42 -4.44 -0.09
C HIS A 47 4.08 -5.76 -0.49
N GLY A 48 3.48 -6.87 -0.09
CA GLY A 48 3.86 -8.20 -0.55
C GLY A 48 2.95 -8.66 -1.66
N GLY A 49 3.47 -9.40 -2.64
CA GLY A 49 2.65 -9.96 -3.70
C GLY A 49 3.44 -10.72 -4.75
N HIS A 50 2.73 -11.29 -5.71
CA HIS A 50 3.31 -12.09 -6.79
C HIS A 50 3.69 -11.21 -7.98
N PHE A 51 4.81 -10.50 -7.88
CA PHE A 51 5.37 -9.71 -8.97
C PHE A 51 6.89 -9.84 -8.96
N LYS A 52 7.54 -9.76 -10.13
CA LYS A 52 8.98 -9.49 -10.11
C LYS A 52 9.19 -8.00 -9.92
N ALA A 53 10.00 -7.62 -8.93
CA ALA A 53 10.23 -6.21 -8.62
C ALA A 53 10.77 -5.40 -9.82
N ASP A 54 11.48 -6.02 -10.75
CA ASP A 54 11.99 -5.39 -11.99
C ASP A 54 10.98 -5.34 -13.14
N GLU A 55 9.87 -6.06 -13.02
CA GLU A 55 8.74 -6.07 -13.96
C GLU A 55 7.49 -5.38 -13.38
N PHE A 56 7.53 -4.94 -12.12
CA PHE A 56 6.43 -4.25 -11.47
C PHE A 56 6.26 -2.84 -12.05
N GLU A 57 5.24 -2.70 -12.91
CA GLU A 57 4.94 -1.44 -13.58
C GLU A 57 4.19 -0.49 -12.64
N GLY A 58 3.20 -0.98 -11.89
CA GLY A 58 2.64 -0.22 -10.78
C GLY A 58 1.34 -0.76 -10.23
N PHE A 59 0.67 0.08 -9.46
CA PHE A 59 -0.63 -0.21 -8.86
C PHE A 59 -1.74 0.14 -9.85
N ASP A 60 -2.31 -0.88 -10.49
CA ASP A 60 -3.40 -0.73 -11.44
C ASP A 60 -4.75 -0.96 -10.74
N PRO A 61 -5.66 0.03 -10.68
CA PRO A 61 -6.99 -0.14 -10.10
C PRO A 61 -7.78 -1.29 -10.73
N GLU A 62 -7.56 -1.59 -12.02
CA GLU A 62 -8.26 -2.68 -12.73
C GLU A 62 -7.82 -4.08 -12.26
N LEU A 63 -6.67 -4.17 -11.56
CA LEU A 63 -6.15 -5.41 -10.99
C LEU A 63 -6.51 -5.58 -9.51
N THR A 64 -7.28 -4.66 -8.93
CA THR A 64 -7.77 -4.80 -7.55
C THR A 64 -8.94 -5.78 -7.48
N ASP A 65 -9.01 -6.57 -6.40
CA ASP A 65 -10.07 -7.54 -6.20
C ASP A 65 -11.10 -7.03 -5.17
N PRO A 66 -12.39 -6.85 -5.55
CA PRO A 66 -13.44 -6.47 -4.61
C PRO A 66 -13.75 -7.55 -3.56
N GLU A 67 -13.31 -8.79 -3.75
CA GLU A 67 -13.47 -9.90 -2.79
C GLU A 67 -12.38 -9.90 -1.70
N ASN A 68 -11.40 -8.99 -1.77
CA ASN A 68 -10.41 -8.83 -0.71
C ASN A 68 -11.06 -8.41 0.62
N ASP A 69 -10.34 -8.66 1.72
CA ASP A 69 -10.79 -8.50 3.11
C ASP A 69 -11.48 -7.16 3.43
N LEU A 70 -11.03 -6.06 2.83
CA LEU A 70 -11.58 -4.71 3.01
C LEU A 70 -12.05 -4.09 1.69
N GLY A 71 -12.41 -4.92 0.71
CA GLY A 71 -12.83 -4.52 -0.64
C GLY A 71 -11.68 -4.19 -1.59
N ALA A 72 -12.01 -3.63 -2.75
CA ALA A 72 -11.05 -3.29 -3.80
C ALA A 72 -10.08 -2.18 -3.34
N GLY A 73 -8.77 -2.42 -3.49
CA GLY A 73 -7.76 -1.43 -3.17
C GLY A 73 -6.35 -2.01 -3.17
N PHE A 74 -5.40 -1.18 -2.77
CA PHE A 74 -3.99 -1.55 -2.65
C PHE A 74 -3.62 -1.75 -1.19
N TYR A 75 -3.23 -2.97 -0.84
CA TYR A 75 -3.01 -3.40 0.54
C TYR A 75 -1.54 -3.28 0.94
N PHE A 76 -1.31 -2.76 2.13
CA PHE A 76 0.01 -2.55 2.71
C PHE A 76 -0.01 -2.93 4.19
N THR A 77 1.17 -3.20 4.74
CA THR A 77 1.36 -3.50 6.15
C THR A 77 2.56 -2.74 6.71
N THR A 78 2.51 -2.36 7.99
CA THR A 78 3.67 -1.78 8.68
C THR A 78 4.75 -2.83 9.00
N SER A 79 4.47 -4.11 8.82
CA SER A 79 5.40 -5.21 9.09
C SER A 79 5.93 -5.82 7.79
N LYS A 80 7.26 -5.77 7.60
CA LYS A 80 7.91 -6.42 6.46
C LYS A 80 7.69 -7.94 6.48
N LYS A 81 7.75 -8.56 7.66
CA LYS A 81 7.52 -10.00 7.84
C LYS A 81 6.10 -10.39 7.43
N ASP A 82 5.14 -9.51 7.70
CA ASP A 82 3.76 -9.66 7.29
C ASP A 82 3.59 -9.58 5.78
N ALA A 83 4.23 -8.60 5.13
CA ALA A 83 4.29 -8.52 3.68
C ALA A 83 4.90 -9.79 3.04
N GLU A 84 5.98 -10.33 3.63
CA GLU A 84 6.63 -11.57 3.16
C GLU A 84 5.69 -12.79 3.22
N GLY A 85 4.70 -12.79 4.13
CA GLY A 85 3.73 -13.87 4.28
C GLY A 85 2.71 -13.94 3.13
N TYR A 86 2.44 -12.83 2.44
CA TYR A 86 1.50 -12.78 1.31
C TYR A 86 2.05 -13.40 0.03
N ASP A 87 3.33 -13.76 -0.03
CA ASP A 87 3.92 -14.54 -1.12
C ASP A 87 3.71 -16.06 -0.93
N TYR A 88 2.43 -16.48 -0.92
CA TYR A 88 2.03 -17.87 -0.66
C TYR A 88 2.47 -18.84 -1.77
N ASN A 89 2.45 -18.38 -3.03
CA ASN A 89 2.97 -19.09 -4.19
C ASN A 89 4.47 -18.81 -4.33
N ARG A 90 5.31 -19.68 -3.76
CA ARG A 90 6.79 -19.68 -3.90
C ARG A 90 7.25 -19.99 -5.33
N GLU A 91 6.60 -19.43 -6.34
CA GLU A 91 7.05 -19.44 -7.73
C GLU A 91 8.43 -18.79 -7.85
N TYR A 92 8.75 -17.89 -6.91
CA TYR A 92 10.07 -17.26 -6.76
C TYR A 92 10.80 -17.77 -5.50
N ASP A 93 12.13 -17.81 -5.57
CA ASP A 93 12.99 -18.29 -4.47
C ASP A 93 12.95 -17.37 -3.23
N GLU A 94 12.53 -16.10 -3.39
CA GLU A 94 12.47 -15.12 -2.31
C GLU A 94 11.17 -14.28 -2.36
N PRO A 95 10.54 -14.00 -1.18
CA PRO A 95 9.38 -13.15 -1.07
C PRO A 95 9.56 -11.78 -1.72
N GLN A 96 8.65 -11.40 -2.61
CA GLN A 96 8.71 -10.11 -3.30
C GLN A 96 7.98 -9.03 -2.49
N VAL A 97 8.75 -8.08 -1.96
CA VAL A 97 8.25 -7.01 -1.09
C VAL A 97 8.70 -5.63 -1.57
N LEU A 98 7.74 -4.75 -1.83
CA LEU A 98 7.98 -3.34 -2.10
C LEU A 98 7.98 -2.53 -0.80
N SER A 99 8.88 -1.57 -0.69
CA SER A 99 8.85 -0.53 0.36
C SER A 99 8.29 0.76 -0.22
N VAL A 100 7.24 1.30 0.40
CA VAL A 100 6.49 2.44 -0.12
C VAL A 100 6.19 3.47 0.98
N PHE A 101 5.87 4.69 0.54
CA PHE A 101 5.12 5.66 1.31
C PHE A 101 3.68 5.68 0.80
N VAL A 102 2.71 5.78 1.71
CA VAL A 102 1.31 5.98 1.37
C VAL A 102 0.79 7.26 1.99
N SER A 103 0.05 8.05 1.21
CA SER A 103 -0.54 9.31 1.62
C SER A 103 -2.07 9.22 1.66
N LEU A 104 -2.61 8.86 2.83
CA LEU A 104 -4.05 8.96 3.14
C LEU A 104 -4.32 10.24 3.93
N GLN A 105 -5.02 11.20 3.34
CA GLN A 105 -5.35 12.50 3.93
C GLN A 105 -6.55 12.41 4.87
N ASN A 106 -7.54 11.57 4.54
CA ASN A 106 -8.75 11.36 5.30
C ASN A 106 -9.13 9.85 5.33
N PRO A 107 -8.32 8.99 5.98
CA PRO A 107 -8.62 7.57 6.02
C PRO A 107 -9.77 7.26 6.99
N TYR A 108 -10.52 6.22 6.69
CA TYR A 108 -11.37 5.57 7.67
C TYR A 108 -10.50 4.69 8.56
N VAL A 109 -10.50 4.92 9.88
CA VAL A 109 -9.69 4.14 10.82
C VAL A 109 -10.58 3.13 11.52
N LEU A 110 -10.39 1.84 11.24
CA LEU A 110 -11.20 0.78 11.85
C LEU A 110 -11.08 0.82 13.37
N GLY A 111 -12.23 0.80 14.05
CA GLY A 111 -12.32 0.88 15.51
C GLY A 111 -12.24 2.29 16.10
N GLU A 112 -11.85 3.30 15.33
CA GLU A 112 -11.73 4.70 15.79
C GLU A 112 -12.72 5.65 15.09
N SER A 113 -12.97 5.45 13.79
CA SER A 113 -13.94 6.24 13.01
C SER A 113 -15.39 5.91 13.39
N PRO A 114 -16.35 6.82 13.13
CA PRO A 114 -17.77 6.55 13.33
C PRO A 114 -18.23 5.31 12.56
N LYS A 115 -19.00 4.43 13.21
CA LYS A 115 -19.59 3.27 12.55
C LYS A 115 -20.49 3.71 11.41
N ILE A 116 -20.45 2.99 10.30
CA ILE A 116 -21.40 3.18 9.20
C ILE A 116 -22.57 2.24 9.44
N GLU A 117 -23.76 2.82 9.67
CA GLU A 117 -24.99 2.03 9.87
C GLU A 117 -25.24 1.14 8.65
N GLY A 118 -25.60 -0.12 8.88
CA GLY A 118 -25.87 -1.10 7.83
C GLY A 118 -24.65 -1.84 7.28
N PHE A 119 -23.44 -1.56 7.79
CA PHE A 119 -22.19 -2.27 7.43
C PHE A 119 -21.52 -2.90 8.66
N GLU A 120 -22.32 -3.57 9.48
CA GLU A 120 -21.92 -4.08 10.79
C GLU A 120 -21.36 -5.52 10.75
N SER A 121 -21.38 -6.15 9.58
CA SER A 121 -20.90 -7.52 9.33
C SER A 121 -19.78 -7.55 8.29
N GLU A 122 -18.90 -8.55 8.36
CA GLU A 122 -17.84 -8.84 7.37
C GLU A 122 -18.38 -9.20 5.98
N GLU A 123 -19.66 -9.58 5.88
CA GLU A 123 -20.34 -9.72 4.60
C GLU A 123 -20.55 -8.34 3.94
N GLY A 124 -19.90 -8.12 2.79
CA GLY A 124 -20.08 -6.92 1.98
C GLY A 124 -19.01 -5.83 2.15
N MET A 125 -17.76 -6.21 2.42
CA MET A 125 -16.65 -5.27 2.60
C MET A 125 -16.39 -4.34 1.40
N GLU A 126 -16.64 -4.78 0.15
CA GLU A 126 -16.63 -3.84 -0.99
C GLU A 126 -17.74 -2.79 -0.89
N SER A 127 -18.93 -3.18 -0.44
CA SER A 127 -20.03 -2.23 -0.26
C SER A 127 -19.73 -1.25 0.88
N PHE A 128 -19.09 -1.72 1.96
CA PHE A 128 -18.57 -0.86 3.03
C PHE A 128 -17.52 0.11 2.49
N ARG A 129 -16.52 -0.39 1.76
CA ARG A 129 -15.47 0.39 1.12
C ARG A 129 -16.05 1.47 0.20
N ALA A 130 -16.99 1.10 -0.66
CA ALA A 130 -17.69 2.03 -1.54
C ALA A 130 -18.47 3.09 -0.75
N ALA A 131 -19.12 2.72 0.36
CA ALA A 131 -19.88 3.64 1.20
C ALA A 131 -18.98 4.67 1.91
N ILE A 132 -17.84 4.25 2.47
CA ILE A 132 -16.88 5.19 3.09
C ILE A 132 -16.21 6.08 2.03
N GLN A 133 -15.92 5.54 0.85
CA GLN A 133 -15.40 6.35 -0.26
C GLN A 133 -16.39 7.45 -0.66
N GLN A 134 -17.68 7.13 -0.75
CA GLN A 134 -18.74 8.13 -1.03
C GLN A 134 -18.88 9.19 0.06
N GLN A 135 -18.51 8.88 1.30
CA GLN A 135 -18.45 9.83 2.41
C GLN A 135 -17.17 10.69 2.43
N GLY A 136 -16.28 10.48 1.47
CA GLY A 136 -15.05 11.26 1.32
C GLY A 136 -13.85 10.69 2.06
N TYR A 137 -13.92 9.44 2.53
CA TYR A 137 -12.72 8.75 3.01
C TYR A 137 -11.87 8.30 1.81
N ASP A 138 -10.55 8.46 1.93
CA ASP A 138 -9.60 8.21 0.84
C ASP A 138 -8.80 6.91 0.99
N GLY A 139 -9.08 6.14 2.04
CA GLY A 139 -8.47 4.83 2.27
C GLY A 139 -8.90 4.27 3.63
N ILE A 140 -8.29 3.15 4.01
CA ILE A 140 -8.56 2.48 5.28
C ILE A 140 -7.25 2.31 6.05
N ILE A 141 -7.29 2.54 7.37
CA ILE A 141 -6.25 2.09 8.30
C ILE A 141 -6.90 1.10 9.26
N ASP A 142 -6.51 -0.16 9.17
CA ASP A 142 -6.88 -1.21 10.11
C ASP A 142 -5.78 -1.37 11.16
N LYS A 143 -6.08 -0.98 12.41
CA LYS A 143 -5.22 -1.22 13.58
C LYS A 143 -5.70 -2.41 14.42
N THR A 144 -6.80 -3.04 14.01
CA THR A 144 -7.45 -4.17 14.67
C THR A 144 -6.94 -5.52 14.18
N VAL A 145 -5.98 -5.52 13.25
CA VAL A 145 -5.31 -6.70 12.68
C VAL A 145 -4.97 -7.75 13.74
N ASN A 146 -4.36 -7.37 14.86
CA ASN A 146 -4.01 -8.31 15.92
C ASN A 146 -5.21 -9.02 16.57
N THR A 147 -6.38 -8.38 16.56
CA THR A 147 -7.62 -8.97 17.09
C THR A 147 -8.33 -9.76 16.01
N ARG A 148 -8.38 -9.26 14.77
CA ARG A 148 -9.06 -9.91 13.63
C ARG A 148 -8.40 -11.24 13.24
N PHE A 149 -7.06 -11.29 13.32
CA PHE A 149 -6.26 -12.46 12.97
C PHE A 149 -5.73 -13.20 14.22
N ALA A 150 -6.40 -13.05 15.37
CA ALA A 150 -5.95 -13.60 16.65
C ALA A 150 -6.01 -15.13 16.75
N ASP A 151 -6.86 -15.78 15.94
CA ASP A 151 -7.04 -17.23 15.93
C ASP A 151 -6.41 -17.92 14.70
N GLU A 152 -5.74 -17.16 13.82
CA GLU A 152 -5.08 -17.71 12.65
C GLU A 152 -3.73 -18.36 12.99
N GLU A 153 -3.32 -19.38 12.23
CA GLU A 153 -2.00 -20.00 12.41
C GLU A 153 -0.85 -18.99 12.20
N TYR A 154 -1.10 -17.99 11.35
CA TYR A 154 -0.19 -16.88 11.11
C TYR A 154 -0.69 -15.61 11.80
N HIS A 155 0.12 -15.06 12.72
CA HIS A 155 -0.17 -13.80 13.38
C HIS A 155 0.78 -12.69 12.89
N PRO A 156 0.25 -11.56 12.39
CA PRO A 156 1.07 -10.44 11.89
C PRO A 156 1.95 -9.80 12.98
N GLY A 157 1.53 -9.86 14.24
CA GLY A 157 2.27 -9.43 15.42
C GLY A 157 1.81 -8.09 16.01
N GLU A 158 2.14 -7.86 17.28
CA GLU A 158 1.67 -6.70 18.04
C GLU A 158 2.02 -5.37 17.36
N GLY A 159 1.04 -4.45 17.31
CA GLY A 159 1.22 -3.10 16.76
C GLY A 159 1.26 -3.00 15.23
N VAL A 160 1.04 -4.11 14.51
CA VAL A 160 0.91 -4.11 13.05
C VAL A 160 -0.40 -3.47 12.60
N TRP A 161 -0.31 -2.63 11.56
CA TRP A 161 -1.45 -2.03 10.89
C TRP A 161 -1.51 -2.55 9.46
N HIS A 162 -2.71 -2.77 8.96
CA HIS A 162 -2.98 -2.90 7.54
C HIS A 162 -3.52 -1.57 7.01
N ILE A 163 -3.08 -1.18 5.82
CA ILE A 163 -3.41 0.07 5.18
C ILE A 163 -3.93 -0.25 3.78
N VAL A 164 -5.08 0.32 3.42
CA VAL A 164 -5.66 0.19 2.09
C VAL A 164 -5.71 1.56 1.44
N ALA A 165 -4.97 1.74 0.34
CA ALA A 165 -5.09 2.91 -0.51
C ALA A 165 -6.12 2.64 -1.62
N PHE A 166 -6.96 3.63 -1.93
CA PHE A 166 -7.97 3.50 -2.98
C PHE A 166 -7.45 3.92 -4.35
N TYR A 167 -6.39 4.73 -4.39
CA TYR A 167 -5.90 5.32 -5.63
C TYR A 167 -4.37 5.23 -5.76
N PRO A 168 -3.83 5.01 -6.97
CA PRO A 168 -2.40 4.83 -7.19
C PRO A 168 -1.57 6.07 -6.87
N GLU A 169 -2.11 7.27 -7.05
CA GLU A 169 -1.46 8.55 -6.70
C GLU A 169 -1.30 8.75 -5.18
N GLN A 170 -1.81 7.85 -4.36
CA GLN A 170 -1.54 7.82 -2.93
C GLN A 170 -0.25 7.08 -2.60
N ILE A 171 0.44 6.47 -3.58
CA ILE A 171 1.54 5.53 -3.31
C ILE A 171 2.84 5.97 -4.01
N LYS A 172 3.92 6.14 -3.26
CA LYS A 172 5.26 6.42 -3.80
C LYS A 172 6.28 5.37 -3.37
N SER A 173 7.26 5.09 -4.22
CA SER A 173 8.40 4.24 -3.84
C SER A 173 9.20 4.88 -2.71
N ALA A 174 9.58 4.09 -1.70
CA ALA A 174 10.48 4.52 -0.63
C ALA A 174 11.97 4.30 -0.96
N THR A 175 12.28 3.58 -2.04
CA THR A 175 13.65 3.16 -2.39
C THR A 175 14.23 3.92 -3.58
N SER A 176 13.40 4.49 -4.46
CA SER A 176 13.88 5.33 -5.56
C SER A 176 14.41 6.68 -5.03
N GLN A 177 15.51 7.18 -5.62
CA GLN A 177 16.13 8.45 -5.22
C GLN A 177 15.18 9.66 -5.37
N ASP A 178 14.17 9.53 -6.22
CA ASP A 178 13.19 10.57 -6.54
C ASP A 178 11.79 10.29 -5.98
N GLY A 179 11.59 9.17 -5.26
CA GLY A 179 10.31 8.72 -4.73
C GLY A 179 9.15 8.81 -5.74
N ASN A 180 9.39 8.29 -6.94
CA ASN A 180 8.41 8.35 -8.01
C ASN A 180 7.16 7.51 -7.67
N PHE A 181 6.04 7.89 -8.27
CA PHE A 181 4.86 7.04 -8.29
C PHE A 181 5.17 5.75 -9.03
N PHE A 182 4.63 4.65 -8.52
CA PHE A 182 4.46 3.46 -9.33
C PHE A 182 3.34 3.74 -10.34
N LYS A 183 3.56 3.51 -11.63
CA LYS A 183 2.60 3.82 -12.69
C LYS A 183 2.52 2.63 -13.65
N PRO A 184 1.34 2.01 -13.83
CA PRO A 184 1.15 1.04 -14.91
C PRO A 184 1.67 1.61 -16.23
N ASP A 185 2.26 0.79 -17.11
CA ASP A 185 2.71 1.28 -18.41
C ASP A 185 1.47 1.78 -19.21
N ASP A 186 1.36 3.09 -19.38
CA ASP A 186 0.29 3.78 -20.14
C ASP A 186 0.10 3.22 -21.56
N LYS A 187 1.06 2.44 -22.08
CA LYS A 187 0.99 1.80 -23.41
C LYS A 187 0.18 0.51 -23.45
N LYS A 188 -0.02 -0.18 -22.33
CA LYS A 188 -0.86 -1.40 -22.27
C LYS A 188 -2.33 -1.06 -22.03
N LEU A 189 -2.59 0.07 -21.39
CA LEU A 189 -3.92 0.66 -21.29
C LEU A 189 -4.18 1.41 -22.59
N GLY A 190 -5.06 0.91 -23.46
CA GLY A 190 -5.44 1.54 -24.73
C GLY A 190 -6.16 2.90 -24.58
N ILE A 191 -5.85 3.67 -23.55
CA ILE A 191 -6.50 4.93 -23.19
C ILE A 191 -5.58 6.06 -23.65
N ASN A 192 -5.85 6.56 -24.86
CA ASN A 192 -5.37 7.87 -25.29
C ASN A 192 -5.95 8.93 -24.34
N MET A 193 -5.15 9.42 -23.39
CA MET A 193 -5.48 10.66 -22.70
C MET A 193 -5.47 11.81 -23.72
N ARG A 194 -6.65 12.40 -23.95
CA ARG A 194 -6.82 13.71 -24.59
C ARG A 194 -7.09 14.76 -23.53
#